data_AF-A0A242K8D5-F1
#
_entry.id   AF-A0A242K8D5-F1
#
_cell.length_a   1.000
_cell.length_b   1.000
_cell.length_c   1.000
_cell.angle_alpha   90.00
_cell.angle_beta   90.00
_cell.angle_gamma   90.00
#
_symmetry.space_group_name_H-M   'P 1'
#
loop_
_entity.id
_entity.type
_entity.pdbx_description
1 polymer ?
#
loop_
_entity_poly.entity_id
_entity_poly.type
_entity_poly.pdbx_seq_one_letter_code
_entity_poly.pdbx_strand_id
1 'polypeptide(L)'
;MRDFLIAVGLIAVCFFGYFYSMSEDLLSGVVVDKSYKDAYSTTDIVIIGDFMYPQTNHHPESYKLQIEGERTTGEQGTKWISVDRQTYDNTSIGDEWINDKYIEKE
;
A
#
# COMPACT_ATOMS: atom_id res chain seq x y z
N MET A 1 24.86 28.13 -6.40
CA MET A 1 23.47 28.63 -6.29
C MET A 1 22.49 27.87 -7.19
N ARG A 2 22.80 27.64 -8.49
CA ARG A 2 21.95 26.88 -9.41
C ARG A 2 21.68 25.43 -8.98
N ASP A 3 22.69 24.74 -8.46
CA ASP A 3 22.58 23.32 -8.09
C ASP A 3 21.77 23.10 -6.80
N PHE A 4 21.76 24.10 -5.90
CA PHE A 4 20.95 24.09 -4.69
C PHE A 4 19.46 24.27 -5.00
N LEU A 5 19.11 25.11 -5.99
CA LEU A 5 17.74 25.31 -6.44
C LEU A 5 17.16 24.06 -7.12
N ILE A 6 17.99 23.32 -7.88
CA ILE A 6 17.58 22.05 -8.50
C ILE A 6 17.33 20.98 -7.43
N ALA A 7 18.20 20.87 -6.42
CA ALA A 7 18.04 19.91 -5.34
C ALA A 7 16.76 20.17 -4.51
N VAL A 8 16.48 21.42 -4.16
CA VAL A 8 15.24 21.80 -3.45
C VAL A 8 14.00 21.53 -4.31
N GLY A 9 14.07 21.81 -5.62
CA GLY A 9 12.99 21.51 -6.56
C GLY A 9 12.70 20.01 -6.67
N LEU A 10 13.74 19.16 -6.77
CA LEU A 10 13.59 17.70 -6.85
C LEU A 10 13.02 17.11 -5.54
N ILE A 11 13.49 17.59 -4.38
CA ILE A 11 12.96 17.16 -3.08
C ILE A 11 11.48 17.56 -2.97
N ALA A 12 11.10 18.77 -3.39
CA ALA A 12 9.71 19.21 -3.36
C ALA A 12 8.82 18.36 -4.30
N VAL A 13 9.28 18.00 -5.51
CA VAL A 13 8.54 17.13 -6.44
C VAL A 13 8.37 15.72 -5.86
N CYS A 14 9.41 15.15 -5.26
CA CYS A 14 9.32 13.85 -4.60
C CYS A 14 8.38 13.88 -3.39
N PHE A 15 8.42 14.93 -2.57
CA PHE A 15 7.52 15.10 -1.42
C PHE A 15 6.06 15.32 -1.86
N PHE A 16 5.81 16.13 -2.89
CA PHE A 16 4.46 16.33 -3.43
C PHE A 16 3.92 15.05 -4.09
N GLY A 17 4.73 14.33 -4.86
CA GLY A 17 4.33 13.04 -5.44
C GLY A 17 4.01 11.99 -4.37
N TYR A 18 4.78 11.98 -3.28
CA TYR A 18 4.53 11.12 -2.13
C TYR A 18 3.25 11.51 -1.37
N PHE A 19 2.94 12.81 -1.28
CA PHE A 19 1.73 13.32 -0.64
C PHE A 19 0.46 13.06 -1.48
N TYR A 20 0.52 13.13 -2.81
CA TYR A 20 -0.61 12.72 -3.67
C TYR A 20 -0.84 11.20 -3.65
N SER A 21 0.21 10.42 -3.38
CA SER A 21 0.09 8.99 -3.07
C SER A 21 -0.47 8.72 -1.67
N MET A 22 -0.69 9.75 -0.83
CA MET A 22 -1.38 9.64 0.46
C MET A 22 -2.89 9.47 0.21
N SER A 23 -3.17 8.29 -0.33
CA SER A 23 -4.40 7.52 -0.33
C SER A 23 -5.68 8.30 -0.05
N GLU A 24 -6.41 8.60 -1.12
CA GLU A 24 -7.86 8.68 -1.00
C GLU A 24 -8.34 7.37 -0.37
N ASP A 25 -9.02 7.49 0.76
CA ASP A 25 -9.63 6.36 1.43
C ASP A 25 -10.97 6.07 0.77
N LEU A 26 -11.29 4.79 0.64
CA LEU A 26 -12.63 4.36 0.28
C LEU A 26 -13.47 4.39 1.56
N LEU A 27 -14.63 5.03 1.50
CA LEU A 27 -15.61 5.05 2.59
C LEU A 27 -16.25 3.68 2.71
N SER A 28 -16.72 3.17 1.59
CA SER A 28 -17.28 1.83 1.41
C SER A 28 -17.09 1.37 -0.03
N GLY A 29 -17.27 0.07 -0.27
CA GLY A 29 -17.23 -0.48 -1.61
C GLY A 29 -17.52 -1.96 -1.63
N VAL A 30 -17.32 -2.58 -2.78
CA VAL A 30 -17.49 -4.01 -3.00
C VAL A 30 -16.13 -4.64 -3.23
N VAL A 31 -15.92 -5.83 -2.67
CA VAL A 31 -14.72 -6.63 -2.89
C VAL A 31 -14.76 -7.18 -4.32
N VAL A 32 -13.84 -6.76 -5.17
CA VAL A 32 -13.77 -7.18 -6.58
C VAL A 32 -12.70 -8.22 -6.84
N ASP A 33 -11.65 -8.26 -6.01
CA ASP A 33 -10.56 -9.23 -6.16
C ASP A 33 -9.86 -9.54 -4.83
N LYS A 34 -9.10 -10.63 -4.81
CA LYS A 34 -8.36 -11.13 -3.65
C LYS A 34 -6.95 -11.55 -4.07
N SER A 35 -5.94 -11.07 -3.37
CA SER A 35 -4.53 -11.41 -3.63
C SER A 35 -3.87 -11.96 -2.36
N TYR A 36 -3.30 -13.17 -2.48
CA TYR A 36 -2.49 -13.79 -1.45
C TYR A 36 -1.05 -13.93 -1.93
N LYS A 37 -0.09 -13.64 -1.06
CA LYS A 37 1.32 -13.91 -1.27
C LYS A 37 1.88 -14.64 -0.05
N ASP A 38 2.50 -15.78 -0.30
CA ASP A 38 3.16 -16.55 0.73
C ASP A 38 4.41 -15.83 1.25
N ALA A 39 4.83 -16.19 2.47
CA ALA A 39 6.05 -15.68 3.06
C ALA A 39 7.26 -16.16 2.25
N TYR A 40 8.23 -15.28 2.05
CA TYR A 40 9.47 -15.61 1.34
C TYR A 40 10.64 -14.84 1.91
N SER A 41 11.84 -15.33 1.64
CA SER A 41 13.07 -14.65 2.05
C SER A 41 13.89 -14.32 0.81
N THR A 42 14.42 -13.11 0.76
CA THR A 42 15.38 -12.68 -0.26
C THR A 42 16.75 -12.56 0.38
N THR A 43 17.80 -12.95 -0.33
CA THR A 43 19.17 -12.68 0.09
C THR A 43 19.77 -11.67 -0.87
N ASP A 44 19.94 -10.45 -0.36
CA ASP A 44 20.53 -9.35 -1.09
C ASP A 44 22.02 -9.29 -0.77
N ILE A 45 22.85 -9.11 -1.79
CA ILE A 45 24.28 -8.97 -1.60
C ILE A 45 24.60 -7.48 -1.45
N VAL A 46 25.03 -7.09 -0.25
CA VAL A 46 25.47 -5.72 0.02
C VAL A 46 26.99 -5.68 -0.15
N ILE A 47 27.47 -4.78 -1.03
CA ILE A 47 28.90 -4.56 -1.26
C ILE A 47 29.31 -3.24 -0.61
N ILE A 48 30.31 -3.28 0.26
CA ILE A 48 30.88 -2.12 0.94
C ILE A 48 32.40 -2.15 0.72
N GLY A 49 32.90 -1.32 -0.20
CA GLY A 49 34.29 -1.40 -0.67
C GLY A 49 34.58 -2.78 -1.28
N ASP A 50 35.62 -3.44 -0.78
CA ASP A 50 35.99 -4.81 -1.22
C ASP A 50 35.30 -5.92 -0.42
N PHE A 51 34.46 -5.57 0.56
CA PHE A 51 33.71 -6.54 1.36
C PHE A 51 32.33 -6.82 0.77
N MET A 52 31.97 -8.11 0.73
CA MET A 52 30.67 -8.60 0.33
C MET A 52 29.97 -9.23 1.53
N TYR A 53 28.79 -8.73 1.87
CA TYR A 53 27.98 -9.22 2.99
C TYR A 53 26.58 -9.65 2.49
N PRO A 54 26.21 -10.93 2.62
CA PRO A 54 24.86 -11.37 2.30
C PRO A 54 23.89 -10.95 3.41
N GLN A 55 22.87 -10.17 3.05
CA GLN A 55 21.78 -9.80 3.94
C GLN A 55 20.53 -10.59 3.56
N THR A 56 20.02 -11.39 4.50
CA THR A 56 18.74 -12.07 4.30
C THR A 56 17.61 -11.22 4.87
N ASN A 57 16.67 -10.85 4.00
CA ASN A 57 15.47 -10.10 4.33
C ASN A 57 14.27 -11.04 4.26
N HIS A 58 13.53 -11.14 5.37
CA HIS A 58 12.32 -11.95 5.43
C HIS A 58 11.09 -11.09 5.13
N HIS A 59 10.25 -11.55 4.22
CA HIS A 59 8.99 -10.93 3.84
C HIS A 59 7.85 -11.80 4.37
N PRO A 60 7.02 -11.32 5.30
CA PRO A 60 5.90 -12.09 5.82
C PRO A 60 4.84 -12.30 4.74
N GLU A 61 3.95 -13.27 4.98
CA GLU A 61 2.77 -13.48 4.15
C GLU A 61 1.89 -12.23 4.09
N SER A 62 1.22 -12.04 2.95
CA SER A 62 0.39 -10.86 2.69
C SER A 62 -0.96 -11.26 2.11
N TYR A 63 -2.02 -10.79 2.77
CA TYR A 63 -3.41 -10.96 2.37
C TYR A 63 -3.96 -9.60 1.98
N LYS A 64 -4.47 -9.48 0.76
CA LYS A 64 -5.02 -8.23 0.24
C LYS A 64 -6.37 -8.43 -0.42
N LEU A 65 -7.25 -7.48 -0.20
CA LEU A 65 -8.53 -7.38 -0.87
C LEU A 65 -8.52 -6.15 -1.78
N GLN A 66 -9.08 -6.26 -2.96
CA GLN A 66 -9.30 -5.14 -3.85
C GLN A 66 -10.74 -4.68 -3.67
N ILE A 67 -10.91 -3.43 -3.27
CA ILE A 67 -12.22 -2.82 -3.05
C ILE A 67 -12.46 -1.80 -4.15
N GLU A 68 -13.63 -1.85 -4.77
CA GLU A 68 -14.13 -0.85 -5.72
C GLU A 68 -15.32 -0.12 -5.09
N GLY A 69 -15.27 1.20 -5.07
CA GLY A 69 -16.35 1.99 -4.50
C GLY A 69 -16.08 3.49 -4.56
N GLU A 70 -16.85 4.22 -3.75
CA GLU A 70 -16.77 5.67 -3.69
C GLU A 70 -15.62 6.11 -2.77
N ARG A 71 -14.74 6.93 -3.33
CA ARG A 71 -13.68 7.59 -2.58
C ARG A 71 -14.23 8.75 -1.79
N THR A 72 -13.49 9.20 -0.78
CA THR A 72 -13.83 10.41 -0.01
C THR A 72 -13.99 11.68 -0.85
N THR A 73 -13.48 11.70 -2.08
CA THR A 73 -13.62 12.80 -3.05
C THR A 73 -14.89 12.74 -3.90
N GLY A 74 -15.69 11.68 -3.78
CA GLY A 74 -16.93 11.45 -4.56
C GLY A 74 -16.70 10.76 -5.91
N GLU A 75 -15.46 10.42 -6.25
CA GLU A 75 -15.13 9.65 -7.46
C GLU A 75 -15.16 8.14 -7.20
N GLN A 76 -15.53 7.37 -8.23
CA GLN A 76 -15.39 5.91 -8.19
C GLN A 76 -13.92 5.53 -8.32
N GLY A 77 -13.48 4.54 -7.56
CA GLY A 77 -12.15 4.00 -7.75
C GLY A 77 -11.90 2.71 -7.00
N THR A 78 -10.73 2.15 -7.27
CA THR A 78 -10.33 0.85 -6.75
C THR A 78 -9.07 0.96 -5.89
N LYS A 79 -9.00 0.21 -4.79
CA LYS A 79 -7.85 0.21 -3.87
C LYS A 79 -7.59 -1.17 -3.31
N TRP A 80 -6.31 -1.52 -3.18
CA TRP A 80 -5.88 -2.69 -2.44
C TRP A 80 -5.72 -2.36 -0.97
N ILE A 81 -6.40 -3.10 -0.10
CA ILE A 81 -6.25 -3.04 1.35
C ILE A 81 -5.57 -4.30 1.85
N SER A 82 -4.70 -4.16 2.85
CA SER A 82 -4.11 -5.33 3.52
C SER A 82 -4.99 -5.70 4.70
N VAL A 83 -5.30 -6.98 4.84
CA VAL A 83 -6.13 -7.54 5.91
C VAL A 83 -5.40 -8.69 6.59
N ASP A 84 -5.89 -9.15 7.73
CA ASP A 84 -5.42 -10.39 8.33
C ASP A 84 -6.00 -11.61 7.58
N ARG A 85 -5.44 -12.79 7.88
CA ARG A 85 -5.85 -14.06 7.26
C ARG A 85 -7.32 -14.40 7.50
N GLN A 86 -7.82 -14.21 8.72
CA GLN A 86 -9.19 -14.59 9.07
C GLN A 86 -10.19 -13.73 8.29
N THR A 87 -9.95 -12.43 8.23
CA THR A 87 -10.74 -11.51 7.41
C THR A 87 -10.68 -11.91 5.95
N TYR A 88 -9.49 -12.17 5.41
CA TYR A 88 -9.33 -12.63 4.03
C TYR A 88 -10.11 -13.91 3.75
N ASP A 89 -10.00 -14.94 4.59
CA ASP A 89 -10.64 -16.24 4.36
C ASP A 89 -12.17 -16.15 4.46
N ASN A 90 -12.69 -15.23 5.29
CA ASN A 90 -14.13 -15.05 5.48
C ASN A 90 -14.78 -14.11 4.46
N THR A 91 -14.02 -13.25 3.79
CA THR A 91 -14.54 -12.31 2.78
C THR A 91 -14.57 -12.93 1.38
N SER A 92 -15.72 -12.86 0.72
CA SER A 92 -15.92 -13.28 -0.67
C SER A 92 -15.86 -12.10 -1.63
N ILE A 93 -15.55 -12.38 -2.90
CA ILE A 93 -15.73 -11.40 -3.97
C ILE A 93 -17.24 -11.14 -4.11
N GLY A 94 -17.61 -9.86 -4.17
CA GLY A 94 -19.00 -9.39 -4.15
C GLY A 94 -19.49 -8.95 -2.77
N ASP A 95 -18.75 -9.23 -1.70
CA ASP A 95 -19.11 -8.76 -0.36
C ASP A 95 -18.94 -7.24 -0.25
N GLU A 96 -19.81 -6.61 0.53
CA GLU A 96 -19.64 -5.21 0.91
C GLU A 96 -18.51 -5.07 1.93
N TRP A 97 -17.67 -4.08 1.72
CA TRP A 97 -16.60 -3.68 2.61
C TRP A 97 -16.86 -2.28 3.13
N ILE A 98 -16.91 -2.12 4.45
CA ILE A 98 -16.98 -0.83 5.12
C ILE A 98 -15.67 -0.62 5.85
N ASN A 99 -15.09 0.56 5.68
CA ASN A 99 -13.85 0.89 6.36
C ASN A 99 -14.16 1.33 7.79
N ASP A 100 -13.80 0.50 8.76
CA ASP A 100 -14.06 0.69 10.20
C ASP A 100 -13.61 2.06 10.73
N LYS A 101 -12.60 2.69 10.10
CA LYS A 101 -12.16 4.05 10.45
C LYS A 101 -13.24 5.12 10.32
N TYR A 102 -14.31 4.86 9.59
CA TYR A 102 -15.42 5.80 9.37
C TYR A 102 -16.69 5.44 10.15
N ILE A 103 -16.69 4.34 10.91
CA ILE A 103 -17.86 3.88 11.67
C ILE A 103 -18.00 4.64 13.00
N GLU A 104 -16.92 5.20 13.57
CA GLU A 104 -16.94 5.87 14.89
C GLU A 104 -17.32 7.37 14.89
N LYS A 105 -17.91 7.91 13.81
CA LYS A 105 -18.22 9.36 13.70
C LYS A 105 -19.70 9.74 13.85
N GLU A 106 -20.54 8.87 14.39
CA GLU A 106 -21.94 9.20 14.76
C GLU A 106 -22.13 9.40 16.27
#